data_AF-A0A537V581-F1
#
_entry.id   AF-A0A537V581-F1
#
_cell.length_a   1.000
_cell.length_b   1.000
_cell.length_c   1.000
_cell.angle_alpha   90.00
_cell.angle_beta   90.00
_cell.angle_gamma   90.00
#
_symmetry.space_group_name_H-M   'P 1'
#
loop_
_entity.id
_entity.type
_entity.pdbx_description
1 polymer ?
#
loop_
_entity_poly.entity_id
_entity_poly.type
_entity_poly.pdbx_seq_one_letter_code
_entity_poly.pdbx_strand_id
1 'polypeptide(L)' 'MLRLNSEVTRLVGQAEVRQRFADLGMTVDAATPDALDGYIKTEIAKWSKVIKDADIRAPE' A
#
# COMPACT_ATOMS: atom_id res chain seq x y z
N MET A 1 5.51 -0.14 17.28
CA MET A 1 5.19 -0.61 15.92
C MET A 1 4.39 -1.91 15.92
N LEU A 2 4.84 -3.01 16.55
CA LEU A 2 4.14 -4.30 16.53
C LEU A 2 2.69 -4.24 17.01
N ARG A 3 2.40 -3.52 18.11
CA ARG A 3 1.02 -3.35 18.61
C ARG A 3 0.13 -2.59 17.62
N LEU A 4 0.64 -1.54 16.99
CA LEU A 4 -0.13 -0.78 15.99
C LEU A 4 -0.46 -1.66 14.78
N ASN A 5 0.53 -2.36 14.24
CA ASN A 5 0.32 -3.26 13.10
C ASN A 5 -0.69 -4.37 13.45
N SER A 6 -0.58 -4.98 14.64
CA SER A 6 -1.54 -5.97 15.13
C SER A 6 -2.98 -5.43 15.16
N GLU A 7 -3.19 -4.25 15.76
CA GLU A 7 -4.53 -3.66 15.85
C GLU A 7 -5.08 -3.26 14.47
N VAL A 8 -4.26 -2.69 13.59
CA VAL A 8 -4.67 -2.34 12.22
C VAL A 8 -5.04 -3.60 11.44
N THR A 9 -4.20 -4.63 11.46
CA THR A 9 -4.47 -5.92 10.82
C THR A 9 -5.76 -6.55 11.35
N ARG A 10 -5.99 -6.48 12.67
CA ARG A 10 -7.23 -6.98 13.30
C ARG A 10 -8.46 -6.23 12.78
N LEU A 11 -8.42 -4.90 12.74
CA LEU A 11 -9.55 -4.07 12.30
C LEU A 11 -9.83 -4.27 10.81
N VAL A 12 -8.80 -4.22 9.96
CA VAL A 12 -8.91 -4.47 8.52
C VAL A 12 -9.36 -5.91 8.23
N GLY A 13 -9.11 -6.86 9.13
CA GLY A 13 -9.62 -8.22 9.03
C GLY A 13 -11.14 -8.34 9.17
N GLN A 14 -11.81 -7.36 9.77
CA GLN A 14 -13.25 -7.40 10.00
C GLN A 14 -14.04 -7.20 8.70
N ALA A 15 -15.08 -8.01 8.49
CA ALA A 15 -15.88 -7.99 7.27
C ALA A 15 -16.50 -6.61 6.98
N GLU A 16 -17.04 -5.94 8.01
CA GLU A 16 -17.61 -4.59 7.88
C GLU A 16 -16.56 -3.58 7.42
N VAL A 17 -15.35 -3.64 7.98
CA VAL A 17 -14.26 -2.72 7.63
C VAL A 17 -13.80 -2.98 6.19
N ARG A 18 -13.64 -4.25 5.80
CA ARG A 18 -13.33 -4.61 4.41
C ARG A 18 -14.39 -4.12 3.43
N GLN A 19 -15.67 -4.26 3.78
CA GLN A 19 -16.76 -3.80 2.93
C GLN A 19 -16.72 -2.28 2.76
N ARG A 20 -16.50 -1.51 3.83
CA ARG A 20 -16.36 -0.06 3.74
C ARG A 20 -15.24 0.39 2.80
N PHE A 21 -14.09 -0.28 2.85
CA PHE A 21 -13.00 -0.01 1.91
C PHE A 21 -13.36 -0.41 0.48
N ALA A 22 -14.03 -1.55 0.29
CA ALA A 22 -14.49 -1.99 -1.02
C ALA A 22 -15.52 -1.02 -1.63
N ASP A 23 -16.44 -0.46 -0.82
CA ASP A 23 -17.41 0.55 -1.25
C ASP A 23 -16.74 1.84 -1.74
N LEU A 24 -15.52 2.12 -1.28
CA LEU A 24 -14.65 3.21 -1.74
C LEU A 24 -13.78 2.83 -2.96
N GLY A 25 -13.95 1.62 -3.50
CA GLY A 25 -13.14 1.10 -4.61
C GLY A 25 -11.75 0.64 -4.19
N MET A 26 -11.51 0.42 -2.89
CA MET A 26 -10.20 0.01 -2.37
C MET A 26 -10.15 -1.49 -2.10
N THR A 27 -9.04 -2.13 -2.48
CA THR A 27 -8.63 -3.43 -1.96
C THR A 27 -7.67 -3.24 -0.81
N VAL A 28 -7.91 -3.93 0.30
CA VAL A 28 -7.06 -3.83 1.49
C VAL A 28 -6.39 -5.17 1.78
N ASP A 29 -5.08 -5.10 1.95
CA ASP A 29 -4.26 -6.22 2.36
C ASP A 29 -3.60 -5.95 3.72
N ALA A 30 -3.47 -6.97 4.53
CA ALA A 30 -2.86 -6.86 5.86
C ALA A 30 -1.41 -7.32 5.79
N ALA A 31 -0.48 -6.38 5.66
CA ALA A 31 0.94 -6.66 5.56
C ALA A 31 1.67 -6.58 6.91
N THR A 32 2.77 -7.32 7.03
CA THR A 32 3.76 -7.10 8.10
C THR A 32 4.55 -5.81 7.81
N PRO A 33 5.21 -5.20 8.82
CA PRO A 33 6.06 -4.03 8.58
C PRO A 33 7.17 -4.28 7.55
N ASP A 34 7.81 -5.45 7.58
CA ASP A 34 8.88 -5.80 6.64
C ASP A 34 8.34 -6.02 5.22
N ALA A 35 7.15 -6.60 5.09
CA ALA A 35 6.49 -6.73 3.78
C ALA A 35 6.14 -5.37 3.19
N LEU A 36 5.71 -4.41 4.02
CA LEU A 36 5.45 -3.03 3.60
C LEU A 36 6.73 -2.31 3.16
N ASP A 37 7.83 -2.45 3.90
CA ASP A 37 9.14 -1.89 3.52
C ASP A 37 9.62 -2.43 2.17
N GLY A 38 9.53 -3.75 1.97
CA GLY A 38 9.87 -4.41 0.71
C GLY A 38 9.00 -3.94 -0.46
N TYR A 39 7.69 -3.79 -0.24
CA TYR A 39 6.76 -3.27 -1.25
C TYR A 39 7.12 -1.85 -1.68
N ILE A 40 7.36 -0.93 -0.72
CA ILE A 40 7.74 0.45 -1.00
C ILE A 40 9.02 0.50 -1.84
N LYS A 41 10.06 -0.26 -1.47
CA LYS A 41 11.32 -0.31 -2.23
C LYS A 41 11.12 -0.80 -3.66
N THR A 42 10.28 -1.82 -3.84
CA THR A 42 9.98 -2.40 -5.15
C THR A 42 9.22 -1.42 -6.04
N GLU A 43 8.19 -0.76 -5.50
CA GLU A 43 7.40 0.22 -6.24
C GLU A 43 8.24 1.46 -6.59
N ILE A 44 9.10 1.94 -5.69
CA ILE A 44 10.03 3.04 -5.98
C ILE A 44 10.93 2.66 -7.17
N ALA A 45 11.55 1.49 -7.15
CA ALA A 45 12.45 1.05 -8.21
C ALA A 45 11.71 0.94 -9.56
N LYS A 46 10.52 0.32 -9.54
CA LYS A 46 9.67 0.13 -10.72
C LYS A 46 9.25 1.47 -11.33
N TRP A 47 8.65 2.36 -10.54
CA TRP A 47 8.12 3.62 -11.06
C TRP A 47 9.23 4.61 -11.41
N SER A 48 10.37 4.59 -10.71
CA SER A 48 11.56 5.35 -11.11
C SER A 48 12.04 4.97 -12.50
N LYS A 49 12.02 3.67 -12.84
CA LYS A 49 12.36 3.20 -14.19
C LYS A 49 11.34 3.68 -15.22
N VAL A 50 10.04 3.48 -14.95
CA VAL A 50 8.96 3.91 -15.86
C VAL A 50 9.05 5.40 -16.17
N ILE A 51 9.23 6.25 -15.15
CA ILE A 51 9.34 7.70 -15.32
C ILE A 51 10.51 8.07 -16.23
N LYS A 52 11.69 7.47 -16.02
CA LYS A 52 12.88 7.73 -16.82
C LYS A 52 12.72 7.25 -18.26
N ASP A 53 12.21 6.03 -18.44
CA ASP A 53 12.03 5.42 -19.75
C ASP A 53 10.98 6.17 -20.60
N ALA A 54 9.98 6.78 -19.96
CA ALA A 54 8.91 7.52 -20.62
C ALA A 54 9.13 9.05 -20.66
N ASP A 55 10.26 9.56 -20.18
CA ASP A 55 10.57 11.01 -20.04
C ASP A 55 9.43 11.82 -19.39
N ILE A 56 8.81 11.26 -18.36
CA ILE A 56 7.73 11.93 -17.63
C ILE A 56 8.32 12.98 -16.70
N ARG A 57 7.83 14.21 -16.79
CA ARG A 57 8.27 15.35 -15.97
C ARG A 57 7.09 15.91 -15.18
N ALA A 58 7.38 16.39 -13.97
CA ALA A 58 6.37 17.10 -13.19
C ALA A 58 5.96 18.37 -13.97
N PRO A 59 4.67 18.73 -13.95
CA PRO A 59 4.25 20.05 -14.43
C PRO A 59 4.94 21.13 -13.59
N GLU A 60 5.31 22.24 -14.23
CA GLU A 60 5.87 23.43 -13.55
C GLU A 60 4.87 24.09 -12.60
#